data_AF-A0AAU2DWI8-F1
#
_entry.id   AF-A0AAU2DWI8-F1
#
_cell.length_a   1.000
_cell.length_b   1.000
_cell.length_c   1.000
_cell.angle_alpha   90.00
_cell.angle_beta   90.00
_cell.angle_gamma   90.00
#
_symmetry.space_group_name_H-M   'P 1'
#
loop_
_entity.id
_entity.type
_entity.pdbx_description
1 polymer ?
#
loop_
_entity_poly.entity_id
_entity_poly.type
_entity_poly.pdbx_seq_one_letter_code
_entity_poly.pdbx_strand_id
1 'polypeptide(L)'
;MGDAVVGLDKAYWDQREVIEDRAEAVRVGANAPAPPAPPICPECGLNADRFPTYTDAWVLLEPLDPVEVLPSHFVPPGQRWMVDENGVAWNAGDAEPAPGMACRIAHRLACPGLEPLDLWRWLTAMREENARKAQRLFNPPRLPEPPGVGEATGA
;
A
#
# COMPACT_ATOMS: atom_id res chain seq x y z
N MET A 1 21.53 27.06 32.96
CA MET A 1 21.38 25.70 32.40
C MET A 1 20.88 25.89 30.98
N GLY A 2 21.81 25.85 30.03
CA GLY A 2 21.48 26.02 28.61
C GLY A 2 21.09 24.67 28.04
N ASP A 3 19.91 24.60 27.43
CA ASP A 3 19.46 23.45 26.67
C ASP A 3 20.39 23.28 25.46
N ALA A 4 21.15 22.19 25.46
CA ALA A 4 21.90 21.75 24.30
C ALA A 4 20.90 21.19 23.28
N VAL A 5 20.45 22.05 22.36
CA VAL A 5 19.91 21.57 21.09
C VAL A 5 21.12 21.03 20.32
N VAL A 6 21.37 19.72 20.45
CA VAL A 6 22.43 19.03 19.71
C VAL A 6 22.13 19.23 18.22
N GLY A 7 22.95 20.02 17.54
CA GLY A 7 22.89 20.18 16.09
C GLY A 7 23.22 18.83 15.45
N LEU A 8 22.18 18.16 14.93
CA LEU A 8 22.35 16.94 14.16
C LEU A 8 23.13 17.29 12.88
N ASP A 9 24.29 16.66 12.70
CA ASP A 9 25.16 16.89 11.54
C ASP A 9 24.59 16.26 10.25
N LYS A 10 25.19 16.60 9.10
CA LYS A 10 24.76 16.09 7.79
C LYS A 10 24.76 14.56 7.71
N ALA A 11 25.73 13.90 8.35
CA ALA A 11 25.85 12.45 8.29
C ALA A 11 24.67 11.74 8.99
N TYR A 12 24.19 12.30 10.10
CA TYR A 12 22.98 11.82 10.77
C TYR A 12 21.75 11.91 9.86
N TRP A 13 21.53 13.05 9.21
CA TRP A 13 20.38 13.25 8.33
C TRP A 13 20.43 12.34 7.10
N ASP A 14 21.60 12.19 6.47
CA ASP A 14 21.81 11.28 5.35
C ASP A 14 21.53 9.82 5.75
N GLN A 15 22.01 9.38 6.91
CA GLN A 15 21.77 8.02 7.40
C GLN A 15 20.28 7.79 7.68
N ARG A 16 19.58 8.80 8.21
CA ARG A 16 18.14 8.71 8.48
C ARG A 16 17.33 8.60 7.19
N GLU A 17 17.67 9.38 6.18
CA GLU A 17 17.05 9.32 4.85
C GLU A 17 17.19 7.92 4.25
N VAL A 18 18.39 7.33 4.28
CA VAL A 18 18.60 5.94 3.80
C VAL A 18 17.74 4.92 4.56
N ILE A 19 17.58 5.07 5.88
CA ILE A 19 16.72 4.20 6.70
C ILE A 19 15.26 4.38 6.33
N GLU A 20 14.80 5.62 6.17
CA GLU A 20 13.42 5.97 5.80
C GLU A 20 13.09 5.41 4.41
N ASP A 21 13.98 5.60 3.43
CA ASP A 21 13.83 5.09 2.06
C ASP A 21 13.83 3.56 2.01
N ARG A 22 14.69 2.91 2.81
CA ARG A 22 14.68 1.45 2.93
C ARG A 22 13.39 0.94 3.56
N ALA A 23 12.94 1.57 4.65
CA ALA A 23 11.70 1.18 5.32
C ALA A 23 10.49 1.35 4.38
N GLU A 24 10.48 2.42 3.61
CA GLU A 24 9.48 2.69 2.58
C GLU A 24 9.50 1.61 1.50
N ALA A 25 10.68 1.29 0.95
CA ALA A 25 10.85 0.23 -0.04
C ALA A 25 10.31 -1.12 0.47
N VAL A 26 10.62 -1.49 1.72
CA VAL A 26 10.09 -2.70 2.37
C VAL A 26 8.57 -2.65 2.46
N ARG A 27 8.00 -1.50 2.86
CA ARG A 27 6.55 -1.30 2.96
C ARG A 27 5.85 -1.47 1.62
N VAL A 28 6.47 -1.05 0.51
CA VAL A 28 5.93 -1.20 -0.85
C VAL A 28 6.33 -2.51 -1.55
N GLY A 29 6.92 -3.44 -0.82
CA GLY A 29 7.11 -4.83 -1.26
C GLY A 29 8.56 -5.31 -1.44
N ALA A 30 9.57 -4.46 -1.19
CA ALA A 30 10.98 -4.88 -1.21
C ALA A 30 11.40 -5.59 0.09
N ASN A 31 10.70 -6.68 0.40
CA ASN A 31 10.91 -7.49 1.59
C ASN A 31 11.49 -8.89 1.26
N ALA A 32 12.09 -9.05 0.08
CA ALA A 32 12.62 -10.32 -0.38
C ALA A 32 13.89 -10.74 0.37
N PRO A 33 14.14 -12.05 0.53
CA PRO A 33 15.43 -12.55 1.00
C PRO A 33 16.56 -12.12 0.05
N ALA A 34 17.64 -11.57 0.62
CA ALA A 34 18.85 -11.26 -0.12
C ALA A 34 19.58 -12.55 -0.58
N PRO A 35 20.40 -12.50 -1.65
CA PRO A 35 21.33 -13.58 -1.97
C PRO A 35 22.21 -13.96 -0.76
N PRO A 36 22.57 -15.24 -0.59
CA PRO A 36 22.43 -16.35 -1.53
C PRO A 36 21.10 -17.13 -1.46
N ALA A 37 20.11 -16.66 -0.69
CA ALA A 37 18.81 -17.33 -0.62
C ALA A 37 18.19 -17.48 -2.03
N PRO A 38 17.38 -18.51 -2.30
CA PRO A 38 16.67 -18.62 -3.59
C PRO A 38 15.57 -17.54 -3.70
N PRO A 39 15.16 -17.14 -4.92
CA PRO A 39 14.10 -16.16 -5.15
C PRO A 39 12.71 -16.82 -5.02
N ILE A 40 12.48 -17.48 -3.89
CA ILE A 40 11.23 -18.17 -3.56
C ILE A 40 10.49 -17.34 -2.52
N CYS A 41 9.19 -17.14 -2.75
CA CYS A 41 8.35 -16.45 -1.77
C CYS A 41 8.23 -17.29 -0.48
N PRO A 42 8.55 -16.73 0.69
CA PRO A 42 8.45 -17.48 1.95
C PRO A 42 7.00 -17.78 2.36
N GLU A 43 6.02 -17.05 1.82
CA GLU A 43 4.61 -17.16 2.20
C GLU A 43 3.88 -18.24 1.39
N CYS A 44 4.15 -18.34 0.08
CA CYS A 44 3.44 -19.28 -0.81
C CYS A 44 4.34 -20.34 -1.46
N GLY A 45 5.67 -20.21 -1.38
CA GLY A 45 6.62 -21.15 -1.98
C GLY A 45 6.78 -21.04 -3.50
N LEU A 46 6.15 -20.07 -4.17
CA LEU A 46 6.30 -19.86 -5.61
C LEU A 46 7.63 -19.16 -5.94
N ASN A 47 8.18 -19.48 -7.11
CA ASN A 47 9.31 -18.75 -7.69
C ASN A 47 8.86 -17.36 -8.18
N ALA A 48 9.73 -16.38 -8.01
CA ALA A 48 9.54 -15.02 -8.51
C ALA A 48 10.86 -14.48 -9.07
N ASP A 49 10.81 -13.36 -9.78
CA ASP A 49 12.03 -12.67 -10.21
C ASP A 49 12.54 -11.78 -9.07
N ARG A 50 13.81 -11.94 -8.67
CA ARG A 50 14.40 -11.12 -7.61
C ARG A 50 15.31 -10.03 -8.16
N PHE A 51 15.08 -8.79 -7.73
CA PHE A 51 15.91 -7.64 -8.09
C PHE A 51 16.38 -6.89 -6.83
N PRO A 52 17.62 -6.37 -6.83
CA PRO A 52 18.05 -5.40 -5.83
C PRO A 52 17.32 -4.07 -6.03
N THR A 53 17.24 -3.26 -4.98
CA THR A 53 16.75 -1.87 -5.05
C THR A 53 17.87 -0.88 -4.75
N TYR A 54 17.64 0.41 -5.04
CA TYR A 54 18.54 1.50 -4.65
C TYR A 54 18.66 1.70 -3.12
N THR A 55 17.88 0.97 -2.33
CA THR A 55 17.78 1.12 -0.86
C THR A 55 18.37 -0.09 -0.12
N ASP A 56 19.30 -0.80 -0.78
CA ASP A 56 19.92 -2.05 -0.33
C ASP A 56 18.91 -3.17 -0.01
N ALA A 57 17.66 -3.03 -0.45
CA ALA A 57 16.60 -4.00 -0.25
C ALA A 57 16.48 -4.89 -1.49
N TRP A 58 15.64 -5.92 -1.39
CA TRP A 58 15.39 -6.85 -2.48
C TRP A 58 13.89 -7.00 -2.66
N VAL A 59 13.43 -7.04 -3.90
CA VAL A 59 12.01 -7.23 -4.23
C VAL A 59 11.83 -8.51 -5.01
N LEU A 60 10.76 -9.26 -4.71
CA LEU A 60 10.25 -10.33 -5.57
C LEU A 60 9.17 -9.73 -6.47
N LEU A 61 9.39 -9.77 -7.77
CA LEU A 61 8.44 -9.34 -8.79
C LEU A 61 7.83 -10.57 -9.46
N GLU A 62 6.56 -10.47 -9.86
CA GLU A 62 5.90 -11.51 -10.64
C GLU A 62 6.72 -11.83 -11.90
N PRO A 63 6.93 -13.12 -12.22
CA PRO A 63 7.50 -13.52 -13.49
C PRO A 63 6.70 -12.95 -14.66
N LEU A 64 7.38 -12.60 -15.74
CA LEU A 64 6.73 -12.08 -16.95
C LEU A 64 5.93 -13.15 -17.72
N ASP A 65 6.08 -14.43 -17.41
CA ASP A 65 5.27 -15.49 -18.01
C ASP A 65 4.17 -15.91 -17.01
N PRO A 66 2.87 -15.83 -17.35
CA PRO A 66 2.28 -15.48 -18.66
C PRO A 66 1.96 -13.98 -18.85
N VAL A 67 2.23 -13.12 -17.87
CA VAL A 67 1.89 -11.70 -17.91
C VAL A 67 3.09 -10.89 -18.41
N GLU A 68 3.21 -10.76 -19.74
CA GLU A 68 4.43 -10.24 -20.37
C GLU A 68 4.74 -8.78 -20.03
N VAL A 69 3.74 -7.89 -19.98
CA VAL A 69 3.87 -6.49 -19.55
C VAL A 69 2.51 -5.94 -19.11
N LEU A 70 2.44 -5.25 -17.97
CA LEU A 70 1.27 -4.44 -17.59
C LEU A 70 1.56 -2.95 -17.83
N PRO A 71 0.72 -2.24 -18.61
CA PRO A 71 0.78 -0.79 -18.69
C PRO A 71 0.69 -0.14 -17.31
N SER A 72 1.48 0.91 -17.07
CA SER A 72 1.59 1.59 -15.76
C SER A 72 0.25 2.05 -15.18
N HIS A 73 -0.67 2.47 -16.04
CA HIS A 73 -1.99 2.97 -15.64
C HIS A 73 -2.94 1.87 -15.13
N PHE A 74 -2.62 0.58 -15.31
CA PHE A 74 -3.36 -0.52 -14.68
C PHE A 74 -2.83 -0.87 -13.29
N VAL A 75 -1.67 -0.35 -12.91
CA VAL A 75 -1.05 -0.62 -11.62
C VAL A 75 -1.29 0.57 -10.69
N PRO A 76 -1.81 0.34 -9.47
CA PRO A 76 -2.04 1.42 -8.53
C PRO A 76 -0.77 2.23 -8.22
N PRO A 77 -0.89 3.54 -7.94
CA PRO A 77 0.18 4.33 -7.37
C PRO A 77 0.79 3.64 -6.13
N GLY A 78 2.09 3.79 -5.94
CA GLY A 78 2.88 3.12 -4.91
C GLY A 78 3.12 1.63 -5.13
N GLN A 79 2.50 1.01 -6.13
CA GLN A 79 2.71 -0.41 -6.48
C GLN A 79 3.43 -0.62 -7.81
N ARG A 80 3.78 0.48 -8.49
CA ARG A 80 4.44 0.48 -9.80
C ARG A 80 5.93 0.26 -9.60
N TRP A 81 6.40 -0.94 -9.92
CA TRP A 81 7.82 -1.26 -9.95
C TRP A 81 8.36 -1.17 -11.36
N MET A 82 9.58 -0.67 -11.52
CA MET A 82 10.32 -0.64 -12.78
C MET A 82 11.71 -1.21 -12.54
N VAL A 83 12.30 -1.80 -13.58
CA VAL A 83 13.67 -2.32 -13.55
C VAL A 83 14.45 -1.57 -14.60
N ASP A 84 15.57 -0.97 -14.22
CA ASP A 84 16.43 -0.26 -15.15
C ASP A 84 17.37 -1.21 -15.93
N GLU A 85 18.20 -0.63 -16.80
CA GLU A 85 19.17 -1.36 -17.62
C GLU A 85 20.24 -2.12 -16.81
N ASN A 86 20.46 -1.73 -15.55
CA ASN A 86 21.41 -2.38 -14.64
C ASN A 86 20.74 -3.49 -13.81
N GLY A 87 19.45 -3.73 -14.01
CA GLY A 87 18.69 -4.71 -13.23
C GLY A 87 18.35 -4.24 -11.83
N VAL A 88 18.37 -2.93 -11.55
CA VAL A 88 17.96 -2.38 -10.26
C VAL A 88 16.49 -2.00 -10.33
N ALA A 89 15.73 -2.50 -9.36
CA ALA A 89 14.31 -2.23 -9.23
C ALA A 89 14.05 -0.98 -8.39
N TRP A 90 13.11 -0.15 -8.83
CA TRP A 90 12.67 1.03 -8.11
C TRP A 90 11.15 1.22 -8.24
N ASN A 91 10.57 1.93 -7.27
CA ASN A 91 9.14 2.21 -7.23
C ASN A 91 8.91 3.71 -7.40
N ALA A 92 7.96 4.11 -8.25
CA ALA A 92 7.70 5.53 -8.53
C ALA A 92 6.92 6.25 -7.42
N GLY A 93 6.53 5.54 -6.35
CA GLY A 93 5.57 6.06 -5.40
C GLY A 93 4.28 6.48 -6.11
N ASP A 94 3.80 7.67 -5.82
CA ASP A 94 2.58 8.21 -6.43
C ASP A 94 2.79 8.82 -7.83
N ALA A 95 4.04 8.95 -8.29
CA ALA A 95 4.31 9.51 -9.61
C ALA A 95 3.87 8.56 -10.73
N GLU A 96 3.39 9.15 -11.83
CA GLU A 96 3.14 8.40 -13.07
C GLU A 96 4.49 8.12 -13.75
N PRO A 97 4.79 6.86 -14.09
CA PRO A 97 5.96 6.51 -14.89
C PRO A 97 5.95 7.22 -16.25
N ALA A 98 7.14 7.42 -16.82
CA ALA A 98 7.24 8.01 -18.15
C ALA A 98 6.49 7.15 -19.19
N PRO A 99 5.89 7.76 -20.24
CA PRO A 99 5.20 7.01 -21.28
C PRO A 99 6.09 5.92 -21.90
N GLY A 100 5.55 4.71 -22.02
CA GLY A 100 6.26 3.55 -22.57
C GLY A 100 7.08 2.74 -21.56
N MET A 101 7.15 3.16 -20.29
CA MET A 101 7.74 2.32 -19.24
C MET A 101 6.86 1.10 -18.95
N ALA A 102 7.50 -0.07 -18.86
CA ALA A 102 6.88 -1.31 -18.47
C ALA A 102 6.86 -1.43 -16.94
N CYS A 103 5.67 -1.60 -16.35
CA CYS A 103 5.57 -1.88 -14.92
C CYS A 103 5.71 -3.38 -14.64
N ARG A 104 6.37 -3.67 -13.54
CA ARG A 104 6.42 -4.98 -12.88
C ARG A 104 5.52 -4.92 -11.65
N ILE A 105 4.99 -6.08 -11.27
CA ILE A 105 4.13 -6.25 -10.10
C ILE A 105 4.94 -6.89 -8.99
N ALA A 106 4.89 -6.32 -7.79
CA ALA A 106 5.45 -7.01 -6.62
C ALA A 106 4.65 -8.28 -6.35
N HIS A 107 5.35 -9.42 -6.19
CA HIS A 107 4.72 -10.71 -5.94
C HIS A 107 3.79 -10.67 -4.72
N ARG A 108 4.13 -9.85 -3.71
CA ARG A 108 3.29 -9.61 -2.52
C ARG A 108 1.83 -9.26 -2.85
N LEU A 109 1.56 -8.63 -3.99
CA LEU A 109 0.21 -8.21 -4.41
C LEU A 109 -0.65 -9.35 -4.94
N ALA A 110 -0.03 -10.35 -5.55
CA ALA A 110 -0.72 -11.51 -6.12
C ALA A 110 -0.44 -12.81 -5.35
N CYS A 111 0.37 -12.73 -4.29
CA CYS A 111 0.76 -13.86 -3.46
C CYS A 111 -0.49 -14.51 -2.81
N PRO A 112 -0.77 -15.80 -3.10
CA PRO A 112 -1.93 -16.48 -2.51
C PRO A 112 -1.72 -16.84 -1.03
N GLY A 113 -0.49 -16.71 -0.51
CA GLY A 113 -0.16 -16.93 0.90
C GLY A 113 -0.42 -15.71 1.79
N LEU A 114 -0.82 -14.57 1.21
CA LEU A 114 -1.07 -13.32 1.92
C LEU A 114 -2.49 -12.84 1.74
N GLU A 115 -3.02 -12.17 2.77
CA GLU A 115 -4.27 -11.42 2.63
C GLU A 115 -4.06 -10.28 1.60
N PRO A 116 -4.96 -10.13 0.60
CA PRO A 116 -4.86 -9.07 -0.37
C PRO A 116 -4.79 -7.68 0.29
N LEU A 117 -3.87 -6.84 -0.17
CA LEU A 117 -3.79 -5.46 0.30
C LEU A 117 -5.00 -4.66 -0.17
N ASP A 118 -5.53 -3.81 0.70
CA ASP A 118 -6.49 -2.79 0.31
C ASP A 118 -5.77 -1.65 -0.45
N LEU A 119 -5.64 -1.85 -1.76
CA LEU A 119 -4.99 -0.90 -2.67
C LEU A 119 -5.86 0.36 -2.94
N TRP A 120 -7.14 0.34 -2.56
CA TRP A 120 -8.06 1.47 -2.72
C TRP A 120 -8.77 1.77 -1.40
N ARG A 121 -7.99 2.19 -0.39
CA ARG A 121 -8.50 2.53 0.95
C ARG A 121 -9.72 3.46 0.93
N TRP A 122 -9.75 4.41 0.00
CA TRP A 122 -10.89 5.32 -0.15
C TRP A 122 -12.15 4.58 -0.60
N LEU A 123 -12.04 3.57 -1.47
CA LEU A 123 -13.17 2.77 -1.95
C LEU A 123 -13.72 1.89 -0.83
N THR A 124 -12.85 1.33 0.00
CA THR A 124 -13.24 0.63 1.24
C THR A 124 -14.02 1.55 2.17
N ALA A 125 -13.47 2.74 2.49
CA ALA A 125 -14.16 3.73 3.32
C ALA A 125 -15.51 4.17 2.73
N MET A 126 -15.59 4.33 1.40
CA MET A 126 -16.83 4.66 0.70
C MET A 126 -17.87 3.55 0.78
N ARG A 127 -17.44 2.28 0.67
CA ARG A 127 -18.33 1.12 0.84
C ARG A 127 -18.90 1.06 2.25
N GLU A 128 -18.08 1.30 3.27
CA GLU A 128 -18.53 1.35 4.67
C GLU A 128 -19.54 2.47 4.92
N GLU A 129 -19.29 3.68 4.40
CA GLU A 129 -20.25 4.79 4.55
C GLU A 129 -21.55 4.51 3.77
N ASN A 130 -21.46 3.92 2.59
CA ASN A 130 -22.65 3.54 1.83
C ASN A 130 -23.46 2.45 2.56
N ALA A 131 -22.81 1.50 3.23
CA ALA A 131 -23.49 0.52 4.08
C ALA A 131 -24.21 1.19 5.26
N ARG A 132 -23.56 2.16 5.93
CA ARG A 132 -24.18 2.97 6.99
C ARG A 132 -25.39 3.76 6.49
N LYS A 133 -25.31 4.35 5.29
CA LYS A 133 -26.43 5.04 4.64
C LYS A 133 -27.59 4.09 4.34
N ALA A 134 -27.32 2.92 3.77
CA ALA A 134 -28.33 1.91 3.49
C ALA A 134 -29.05 1.46 4.77
N GLN A 135 -28.30 1.23 5.86
CA GLN A 135 -28.87 0.87 7.14
C GLN A 135 -29.83 1.95 7.68
N ARG A 136 -29.49 3.24 7.57
CA ARG A 136 -30.36 4.35 7.99
C ARG A 136 -31.64 4.46 7.15
N LEU A 137 -31.58 4.11 5.85
CA LEU A 137 -32.74 4.13 4.96
C LEU A 137 -33.74 3.01 5.28
N PHE A 138 -33.24 1.79 5.53
CA PHE A 138 -34.10 0.62 5.78
C PHE A 138 -34.44 0.38 7.25
N ASN A 139 -33.71 0.99 8.17
CA ASN A 139 -33.99 0.98 9.60
C ASN A 139 -33.93 2.41 10.14
N PRO A 140 -34.93 3.25 9.81
CA PRO A 140 -34.96 4.62 10.29
C PRO A 140 -34.95 4.63 11.83
N PRO A 141 -34.26 5.59 12.46
CA PRO A 141 -34.33 5.76 13.91
C PRO A 141 -35.80 5.86 14.34
N ARG A 142 -36.20 5.14 15.40
CA ARG A 142 -37.51 5.39 15.99
C ARG A 142 -37.51 6.82 16.50
N LEU A 143 -38.40 7.64 15.95
CA LEU A 143 -38.69 8.94 16.52
C LEU A 143 -39.31 8.73 17.91
N PRO A 144 -39.00 9.59 18.90
CA PRO A 144 -39.74 9.60 20.15
C PRO A 144 -41.24 9.74 19.82
N GLU A 145 -42.09 8.97 20.50
CA GLU A 145 -43.52 9.23 20.41
C GLU A 145 -43.77 10.68 20.86
N PRO A 146 -44.57 11.45 20.11
CA PRO A 146 -44.91 12.80 20.54
C PRO A 146 -45.52 12.70 21.94
N PRO A 147 -45.19 13.64 22.86
CA PRO A 147 -45.76 13.63 24.19
C PRO A 147 -47.29 13.57 24.06
N GLY A 148 -47.89 12.57 24.70
CA GLY A 148 -49.32 12.33 24.64
C GLY A 148 -50.04 13.64 24.88
N VAL A 149 -50.87 14.06 23.91
CA VAL A 149 -51.75 15.21 24.07
C VAL A 149 -52.67 14.84 25.22
N GLY A 150 -52.32 15.30 26.43
CA GLY A 150 -53.13 15.10 27.61
C GLY A 150 -54.52 15.60 27.28
N GLU A 151 -55.51 14.73 27.45
CA GLU A 151 -56.91 15.09 27.40
C GLU A 151 -57.09 16.32 28.29
N ALA A 152 -57.32 17.47 27.66
CA ALA A 152 -57.93 18.60 28.32
C ALA A 152 -59.39 18.20 28.56
N THR A 153 -59.62 17.38 29.58
CA THR A 153 -60.94 17.24 30.19
C THR A 153 -61.27 18.60 30.80
N GLY A 154 -62.05 19.38 30.06
CA GLY A 154 -62.74 20.54 30.58
C GLY A 154 -63.86 20.12 31.53
N ALA A 155 -63.99 20.90 32.60
CA ALA A 155 -65.22 21.39 33.24
C ALA A 155 -64.87 21.88 34.65
#